data_AF-A0AAE3MXK6-F1
#
_entry.id   AF-A0AAE3MXK6-F1
#
_cell.length_a   1.000
_cell.length_b   1.000
_cell.length_c   1.000
_cell.angle_alpha   90.00
_cell.angle_beta   90.00
_cell.angle_gamma   90.00
#
_symmetry.space_group_name_H-M   'P 1'
#
loop_
_entity.id
_entity.type
_entity.pdbx_description
1 polymer ?
#
loop_
_entity_poly.entity_id
_entity_poly.type
_entity_poly.pdbx_seq_one_letter_code
_entity_poly.pdbx_strand_id
1 'polypeptide(L)'
;MTTFLRSMLLVATLLTGPALAAEQTAVERAIANSDIEALRLALEQGSGPIDAPARRPLLMQAIERLRDSDPPGKDRSRDIIRILISSGARLDKPFETVPGEPIGLPLTWIGRIPGERGLVIELIADIPPERRCAVLADMAQDSNEGQWENAMAALAAVPQAERRSAACLDLFRLAIRLTETDAIPARLEPLFSAGMMPGPAHAASILTVLPADDAGKAVVARILQGVDLDALLPRDTFDGYAYRPGSLFAFLLNRSLQRFGSPLQTNLAAMPNWRSVVATHRRPNEACVALNVSEAYDNWRNGYFDGQRADGDPRHMLLHAATRWLIDHCDPALLTNLPWADIVSQGGGDLAAEALRRNVSLANAENVLSAAICEGDEALATGLLQKAAVPVGLDRFFGCLKPRDAKDASSREMKILSRLLEHGADPDVAVAGAPPLAIAGLFDRDDIANALRQAGATATEMPDDVKLFWFVRRLRIAAGFAPGLLPFEEGYEDAPWNFNLSEEHLDGDGQPEYVVWDGCGSPDCPFAVLHRIDRRWRVVLSDFGTVRPIASHHREWADLSVSARVASGQYVTTTYRFDGVRYRSARCEEVTFEGNDGDPVVRQVPCDR
;
A
#
# COMPACT_ATOMS: atom_id res chain seq x y z
N MET A 1 21.13 -0.56 26.37
CA MET A 1 20.93 -1.09 27.73
C MET A 1 22.24 -1.01 28.51
N THR A 2 22.69 0.19 28.88
CA THR A 2 23.94 0.43 29.68
C THR A 2 24.09 1.86 30.21
N THR A 3 23.10 2.74 30.01
CA THR A 3 23.16 4.16 30.43
C THR A 3 22.36 4.48 31.71
N PHE A 4 21.55 3.54 32.20
CA PHE A 4 20.62 3.78 33.31
C PHE A 4 21.24 3.71 34.71
N LEU A 5 22.42 3.10 34.89
CA LEU A 5 23.05 2.97 36.22
C LEU A 5 23.81 4.22 36.70
N ARG A 6 24.02 5.24 35.84
CA ARG A 6 24.77 6.46 36.24
C ARG A 6 23.91 7.57 36.83
N SER A 7 22.59 7.59 36.57
CA SER A 7 21.71 8.65 37.09
C SER A 7 21.15 8.36 38.49
N MET A 8 21.06 7.09 38.90
CA MET A 8 20.63 6.73 40.26
C MET A 8 21.72 6.95 41.32
N LEU A 9 23.00 6.96 40.93
CA LEU A 9 24.10 7.18 41.89
C LEU A 9 24.37 8.66 42.20
N LEU A 10 23.83 9.59 41.41
CA LEU A 10 24.10 11.02 41.58
C LEU A 10 23.12 11.73 42.54
N VAL A 11 21.99 11.11 42.87
CA VAL A 11 21.01 11.65 43.83
C VAL A 11 21.43 11.33 45.28
N ALA A 12 22.28 10.31 45.49
CA ALA A 12 22.71 9.87 46.82
C ALA A 12 23.98 10.59 47.35
N THR A 13 24.65 11.43 46.57
CA THR A 13 25.97 12.01 46.96
C THR A 13 26.10 13.54 46.86
N LEU A 14 24.99 14.29 46.80
CA LEU A 14 25.02 15.77 46.77
C LEU A 14 24.32 16.47 47.95
N LEU A 15 24.08 15.76 49.06
CA LEU A 15 23.53 16.33 50.31
C LEU A 15 24.56 16.47 51.45
N THR A 16 25.86 16.55 51.16
CA THR A 16 26.89 16.80 52.19
C THR A 16 27.74 18.03 51.86
N GLY A 17 27.10 19.19 51.82
CA GLY A 17 27.72 20.46 52.20
C GLY A 17 27.20 20.85 53.58
N PRO A 18 27.94 21.61 54.42
CA PRO A 18 27.50 21.95 55.76
C PRO A 18 26.41 23.04 55.69
N ALA A 19 25.20 22.64 55.32
CA ALA A 19 24.01 23.37 55.68
C ALA A 19 23.76 23.04 57.16
N LEU A 20 23.79 24.07 58.00
CA LEU A 20 23.19 24.04 59.33
C LEU A 20 21.88 23.26 59.27
N ALA A 21 21.75 22.20 60.06
CA ALA A 21 20.51 21.46 60.21
C ALA A 21 19.44 22.45 60.73
N ALA A 22 18.69 23.05 59.80
CA ALA A 22 17.51 23.80 60.13
C ALA A 22 16.58 22.83 60.87
N GLU A 23 16.16 23.19 62.09
CA GLU A 23 15.19 22.39 62.82
C GLU A 23 13.96 22.16 61.93
N GLN A 24 13.59 20.90 61.73
CA GLN A 24 12.36 20.57 61.01
C GLN A 24 11.19 21.31 61.65
N THR A 25 10.46 22.04 60.81
CA THR A 25 9.27 22.77 61.23
C THR A 25 8.24 21.82 61.84
N ALA A 26 7.31 22.35 62.66
CA ALA A 26 6.25 21.53 63.24
C ALA A 26 5.42 20.80 62.18
N VAL A 27 5.24 21.43 61.00
CA VAL A 27 4.55 20.85 59.84
C VAL A 27 5.35 19.70 59.22
N GLU A 28 6.65 19.87 58.99
CA GLU A 28 7.52 18.80 58.44
C GLU A 28 7.62 17.60 59.38
N ARG A 29 7.67 17.84 60.70
CA ARG A 29 7.66 16.76 61.72
C ARG A 29 6.33 16.01 61.75
N ALA A 30 5.20 16.72 61.65
CA ALA A 30 3.89 16.09 61.60
C ALA A 30 3.72 15.20 60.36
N ILE A 31 4.19 15.66 59.19
CA ILE A 31 4.19 14.86 57.95
C ILE A 31 5.09 13.62 58.09
N ALA A 32 6.31 13.79 58.61
CA ALA A 32 7.25 12.69 58.81
C ALA A 32 6.70 11.59 59.74
N ASN A 33 5.97 11.98 60.79
CA ASN A 33 5.38 11.08 61.76
C ASN A 33 3.99 10.54 61.36
N SER A 34 3.47 10.95 60.21
CA SER A 34 2.10 10.66 59.77
C SER A 34 1.03 11.06 60.82
N ASP A 35 1.25 12.18 61.52
CA ASP A 35 0.39 12.68 62.60
C ASP A 35 -0.57 13.77 62.09
N ILE A 36 -1.82 13.36 61.86
CA ILE A 36 -2.88 14.20 61.28
C ILE A 36 -3.26 15.35 62.21
N GLU A 37 -3.34 15.10 63.53
CA GLU A 37 -3.78 16.10 64.50
C GLU A 37 -2.69 17.14 64.73
N ALA A 38 -1.42 16.71 64.83
CA ALA A 38 -0.30 17.63 64.87
C ALA A 38 -0.19 18.48 63.60
N LEU A 39 -0.50 17.91 62.42
CA LEU A 39 -0.49 18.66 61.16
C LEU A 39 -1.56 19.75 61.14
N ARG A 40 -2.80 19.44 61.52
CA ARG A 40 -3.90 20.43 61.58
C ARG A 40 -3.55 21.56 62.52
N LEU A 41 -3.09 21.23 63.73
CA LEU A 41 -2.69 22.22 64.74
C LEU A 41 -1.55 23.12 64.24
N ALA A 42 -0.54 22.54 63.58
CA ALA A 42 0.59 23.28 63.05
C ALA A 42 0.20 24.23 61.89
N LEU A 43 -0.75 23.82 61.03
CA LEU A 43 -1.29 24.66 59.97
C LEU A 43 -2.17 25.79 60.50
N GLU A 44 -2.93 25.57 61.57
CA GLU A 44 -3.76 26.58 62.23
C GLU A 44 -2.91 27.64 62.97
N GLN A 45 -1.87 27.20 63.68
CA GLN A 45 -0.96 28.08 64.44
C GLN A 45 -0.01 28.89 63.55
N GLY A 46 0.22 28.44 62.32
CA GLY A 46 1.09 29.09 61.33
C GLY A 46 0.42 30.16 60.46
N SER A 47 -0.65 30.82 60.92
CA SER A 47 -1.51 31.73 60.16
C SER A 47 -0.88 33.10 59.80
N GLY A 48 0.35 33.09 59.27
CA GLY A 48 0.78 34.01 58.23
C GLY A 48 0.59 33.35 56.85
N PRO A 49 0.54 34.10 55.74
CA PRO A 49 0.44 33.49 54.42
C PRO A 49 1.69 32.65 54.16
N ILE A 50 1.60 31.34 54.39
CA ILE A 50 2.54 30.40 53.77
C ILE A 50 2.20 30.46 52.29
N ASP A 51 2.98 31.24 51.54
CA ASP A 51 2.78 31.39 50.11
C ASP A 51 2.76 30.00 49.44
N ALA A 52 1.95 29.85 48.40
CA ALA A 52 1.84 28.61 47.62
C ALA A 52 3.19 27.92 47.24
N PRO A 53 4.32 28.64 47.01
CA PRO A 53 5.63 28.03 46.80
C PRO A 53 6.18 27.26 48.02
N ALA A 54 5.95 27.75 49.24
CA ALA A 54 6.47 27.14 50.47
C ALA A 54 5.78 25.82 50.84
N ARG A 55 4.63 25.50 50.21
CA ARG A 55 3.88 24.26 50.45
C ARG A 55 4.22 23.12 49.49
N ARG A 56 4.96 23.39 48.40
CA ARG A 56 5.37 22.33 47.46
C ARG A 56 6.36 21.34 48.07
N PRO A 57 7.40 21.76 48.83
CA PRO A 57 8.30 20.82 49.50
C PRO A 57 7.56 19.89 50.48
N LEU A 58 6.59 20.44 51.22
CA LEU A 58 5.74 19.68 52.16
C LEU A 58 4.88 18.64 51.45
N LEU A 59 4.29 18.99 50.30
CA LEU A 59 3.53 18.06 49.48
C LEU A 59 4.41 16.93 48.93
N MET A 60 5.62 17.25 48.47
CA MET A 60 6.58 16.22 48.04
C MET A 60 6.92 15.28 49.19
N GLN A 61 7.23 15.80 50.38
CA GLN A 61 7.51 15.00 51.57
C GLN A 61 6.34 14.07 51.93
N ALA A 62 5.09 14.55 51.81
CA ALA A 62 3.91 13.73 52.05
C ALA A 62 3.74 12.61 51.01
N ILE A 63 4.06 12.87 49.74
CA ILE A 63 4.04 11.85 48.66
C ILE A 63 5.12 10.80 48.88
N GLU A 64 6.33 11.20 49.28
CA GLU A 64 7.40 10.25 49.65
C GLU A 64 6.98 9.39 50.84
N ARG A 65 6.34 10.00 51.85
CA ARG A 65 5.80 9.25 52.98
C ARG A 65 4.73 8.26 52.55
N LEU A 66 3.83 8.62 51.63
CA LEU A 66 2.83 7.71 51.06
C LEU A 66 3.49 6.51 50.36
N ARG A 67 4.58 6.74 49.62
CA ARG A 67 5.33 5.69 48.92
C ARG A 67 5.97 4.69 49.90
N ASP A 68 6.52 5.21 51.00
CA ASP A 68 7.37 4.45 51.91
C ASP A 68 6.57 3.82 53.09
N SER A 69 5.26 4.06 53.16
CA SER A 69 4.39 3.58 54.25
C SER A 69 3.78 2.19 54.00
N ASP A 70 3.51 1.48 55.09
CA ASP A 70 2.68 0.25 55.12
C ASP A 70 1.19 0.58 54.91
N PRO A 71 0.29 -0.40 54.69
CA PRO A 71 -1.11 -0.10 54.35
C PRO A 71 -1.84 0.83 55.34
N PRO A 72 -1.74 0.66 56.68
CA PRO A 72 -2.32 1.61 57.64
C PRO A 72 -1.65 3.00 57.60
N GLY A 73 -0.34 3.06 57.37
CA GLY A 73 0.39 4.31 57.19
C GLY A 73 -0.01 5.04 55.91
N LYS A 74 -0.33 4.31 54.82
CA LYS A 74 -0.81 4.88 53.57
C LYS A 74 -2.12 5.63 53.73
N ASP A 75 -3.06 5.11 54.51
CA ASP A 75 -4.33 5.82 54.77
C ASP A 75 -4.08 7.18 55.44
N ARG A 76 -3.19 7.22 56.43
CA ARG A 76 -2.80 8.48 57.09
C ARG A 76 -2.09 9.43 56.14
N SER A 77 -1.21 8.91 55.29
CA SER A 77 -0.51 9.72 54.28
C SER A 77 -1.46 10.29 53.22
N ARG A 78 -2.50 9.55 52.80
CA ARG A 78 -3.57 10.07 51.92
C ARG A 78 -4.30 11.24 52.59
N ASP A 79 -4.66 11.11 53.86
CA ASP A 79 -5.31 12.17 54.61
C ASP A 79 -4.44 13.42 54.77
N ILE A 80 -3.14 13.24 55.00
CA ILE A 80 -2.17 14.33 55.03
C ILE A 80 -2.11 15.06 53.69
N ILE A 81 -2.07 14.32 52.57
CA ILE A 81 -2.08 14.92 51.23
C ILE A 81 -3.37 15.74 51.02
N ARG A 82 -4.54 15.20 51.39
CA ARG A 82 -5.83 15.92 51.32
C ARG A 82 -5.80 17.22 52.13
N ILE A 83 -5.28 17.17 53.35
CA ILE A 83 -5.18 18.36 54.23
C ILE A 83 -4.27 19.42 53.61
N LEU A 84 -3.13 19.02 53.04
CA LEU A 84 -2.22 19.95 52.38
C LEU A 84 -2.88 20.61 51.16
N ILE A 85 -3.62 19.84 50.36
CA ILE A 85 -4.36 20.36 49.20
C ILE A 85 -5.46 21.32 49.65
N SER A 86 -6.30 20.94 50.62
CA SER A 86 -7.36 21.80 51.16
C SER A 86 -6.81 23.07 51.81
N SER A 87 -5.59 23.02 52.35
CA SER A 87 -4.94 24.20 52.91
C SER A 87 -4.50 25.19 51.83
N GLY A 88 -4.29 24.74 50.57
CA GLY A 88 -3.91 25.57 49.42
C GLY A 88 -2.69 25.08 48.64
N ALA A 89 -2.23 23.84 48.83
CA ALA A 89 -1.19 23.26 47.99
C ALA A 89 -1.71 23.03 46.55
N ARG A 90 -0.90 23.39 45.54
CA ARG A 90 -1.31 23.37 44.13
C ARG A 90 -0.88 22.08 43.44
N LEU A 91 -1.82 21.36 42.84
CA LEU A 91 -1.58 20.14 42.07
C LEU A 91 -1.24 20.39 40.58
N ASP A 92 -1.51 21.60 40.09
CA ASP A 92 -1.31 22.03 38.70
C ASP A 92 0.01 22.80 38.49
N LYS A 93 0.91 22.74 39.47
CA LYS A 93 2.24 23.35 39.42
C LYS A 93 3.30 22.27 39.59
N PRO A 94 4.34 22.23 38.73
CA PRO A 94 5.36 21.21 38.84
C PRO A 94 6.18 21.41 40.10
N PHE A 95 6.70 20.31 40.61
CA PHE A 95 7.86 20.35 41.49
C PHE A 95 9.07 20.85 40.70
N GLU A 96 10.03 21.47 41.39
CA GLU A 96 11.22 22.07 40.77
C GLU A 96 12.48 21.47 41.42
N THR A 97 13.54 21.28 40.64
CA THR A 97 14.88 20.95 41.16
C THR A 97 15.48 22.15 41.91
N VAL A 98 16.60 21.96 42.59
CA VAL A 98 17.36 23.07 43.22
C VAL A 98 17.75 24.16 42.19
N PRO A 99 18.15 23.82 40.95
CA PRO A 99 18.29 24.79 39.85
C PRO A 99 17.00 25.46 39.34
N GLY A 100 15.82 25.06 39.81
CA GLY A 100 14.53 25.58 39.35
C GLY A 100 13.94 24.88 38.12
N GLU A 101 14.46 23.71 37.73
CA GLU A 101 13.93 22.97 36.58
C GLU A 101 12.71 22.11 36.96
N PRO A 102 11.62 22.10 36.19
CA PRO A 102 10.44 21.31 36.52
C PRO A 102 10.69 19.81 36.44
N ILE A 103 10.26 19.05 37.46
CA ILE A 103 10.41 17.58 37.57
C ILE A 103 9.09 16.80 37.56
N GLY A 104 8.01 17.43 37.08
CA GLY A 104 6.68 16.84 36.95
C GLY A 104 5.68 17.29 38.00
N LEU A 105 4.40 17.03 37.75
CA LEU A 105 3.29 17.48 38.60
C LEU A 105 3.05 16.55 39.81
N PRO A 106 2.54 17.07 40.94
CA PRO A 106 2.22 16.27 42.12
C PRO A 106 1.37 15.02 41.84
N LEU A 107 0.36 15.11 40.98
CA LEU A 107 -0.46 13.94 40.63
C LEU A 107 0.32 12.87 39.85
N THR A 108 1.25 13.26 38.99
CA THR A 108 2.14 12.33 38.27
C THR A 108 3.00 11.55 39.27
N TRP A 109 3.55 12.23 40.28
CA TRP A 109 4.33 11.58 41.35
C TRP A 109 3.49 10.62 42.20
N ILE A 110 2.26 11.00 42.57
CA ILE A 110 1.33 10.09 43.28
C ILE A 110 0.98 8.88 42.41
N GLY A 111 0.73 9.09 41.12
CA GLY A 111 0.37 8.02 40.19
C GLY A 111 1.46 6.96 40.02
N ARG A 112 2.73 7.28 40.33
CA ARG A 112 3.85 6.30 40.28
C ARG A 112 3.78 5.30 41.44
N ILE A 113 3.00 5.57 42.48
CA ILE A 113 2.89 4.72 43.66
C ILE A 113 1.86 3.60 43.38
N PRO A 114 2.25 2.32 43.45
CA PRO A 114 1.33 1.21 43.20
C PRO A 114 0.11 1.24 44.13
N GLY A 115 -1.08 1.11 43.54
CA GLY A 115 -2.36 1.10 44.25
C GLY A 115 -3.01 2.48 44.44
N GLU A 116 -2.35 3.58 44.09
CA GLU A 116 -2.85 4.95 44.35
C GLU A 116 -3.69 5.55 43.22
N ARG A 117 -4.12 4.74 42.23
CA ARG A 117 -4.99 5.21 41.14
C ARG A 117 -6.28 5.86 41.65
N GLY A 118 -6.88 5.30 42.70
CA GLY A 118 -8.08 5.86 43.31
C GLY A 118 -7.86 7.28 43.84
N LEU A 119 -6.72 7.52 44.50
CA LEU A 119 -6.35 8.85 44.99
C LEU A 119 -6.10 9.83 43.84
N VAL A 120 -5.49 9.39 42.75
CA VAL A 120 -5.31 10.23 41.55
C VAL A 120 -6.65 10.70 40.96
N ILE A 121 -7.60 9.78 40.81
CA ILE A 121 -8.95 10.07 40.28
C ILE A 121 -9.75 10.97 41.23
N GLU A 122 -9.52 10.85 42.53
CA GLU A 122 -10.13 11.75 43.52
C GLU A 122 -9.57 13.17 43.37
N LEU A 123 -8.25 13.31 43.46
CA LEU A 123 -7.58 14.61 43.57
C LEU A 123 -7.60 15.44 42.27
N ILE A 124 -7.79 14.82 41.10
CA ILE A 124 -7.95 15.56 39.85
C ILE A 124 -9.20 16.46 39.88
N ALA A 125 -10.22 16.09 40.66
CA ALA A 125 -11.44 16.88 40.81
C ALA A 125 -11.20 18.22 41.55
N ASP A 126 -10.15 18.30 42.37
CA ASP A 126 -9.75 19.52 43.08
C ASP A 126 -8.98 20.52 42.19
N ILE A 127 -8.59 20.09 40.99
CA ILE A 127 -7.96 20.95 39.99
C ILE A 127 -9.04 21.73 39.22
N PRO A 128 -8.83 23.03 38.93
CA PRO A 128 -9.73 23.80 38.06
C PRO A 128 -9.98 23.08 36.71
N PRO A 129 -11.24 22.98 36.24
CA PRO A 129 -11.59 22.24 35.03
C PRO A 129 -10.69 22.48 33.82
N GLU A 130 -10.34 23.74 33.56
CA GLU A 130 -9.53 24.20 32.43
C GLU A 130 -8.05 23.78 32.51
N ARG A 131 -7.59 23.33 33.69
CA ARG A 131 -6.22 22.84 33.92
C ARG A 131 -6.11 21.32 33.97
N ARG A 132 -7.23 20.60 34.15
CA ARG A 132 -7.23 19.14 34.34
C ARG A 132 -6.51 18.41 33.21
N CYS A 133 -6.78 18.75 31.95
CA CYS A 133 -6.12 18.08 30.83
C CYS A 133 -4.62 18.34 30.71
N ALA A 134 -4.13 19.51 31.13
CA ALA A 134 -2.68 19.73 31.18
C ALA A 134 -2.02 18.79 32.19
N VAL A 135 -2.70 18.50 33.30
CA VAL A 135 -2.22 17.53 34.30
C VAL A 135 -2.30 16.10 33.78
N LEU A 136 -3.39 15.73 33.09
CA LEU A 136 -3.50 14.42 32.46
C LEU A 136 -2.45 14.22 31.36
N ALA A 137 -2.12 15.25 30.59
CA ALA A 137 -1.09 15.19 29.55
C ALA A 137 0.32 15.03 30.14
N ASP A 138 0.66 15.75 31.22
CA ASP A 138 1.92 15.56 31.96
C ASP A 138 2.05 14.12 32.47
N MET A 139 0.97 13.60 33.05
CA MET A 139 0.91 12.22 33.54
C MET A 139 1.05 11.21 32.39
N ALA A 140 0.31 11.39 31.30
CA ALA A 140 0.36 10.50 30.14
C ALA A 140 1.71 10.53 29.40
N GLN A 141 2.46 11.63 29.53
CA GLN A 141 3.81 11.78 28.97
C GLN A 141 4.87 11.06 29.82
N ASP A 142 4.58 10.79 31.09
CA ASP A 142 5.47 10.07 31.99
C ASP A 142 5.62 8.60 31.55
N SER A 143 6.87 8.14 31.43
CA SER A 143 7.19 6.81 30.92
C SER A 143 7.07 5.69 31.97
N ASN A 144 6.69 5.99 33.21
CA ASN A 144 6.49 4.96 34.23
C ASN A 144 5.25 4.12 33.90
N GLU A 145 5.32 2.83 34.25
CA GLU A 145 4.23 1.88 34.01
C GLU A 145 2.93 2.34 34.69
N GLY A 146 1.80 2.20 34.01
CA GLY A 146 0.48 2.53 34.55
C GLY A 146 0.06 3.99 34.45
N GLN A 147 0.96 4.91 34.05
CA GLN A 147 0.67 6.35 34.00
C GLN A 147 -0.38 6.71 32.95
N TRP A 148 -0.34 6.04 31.80
CA TRP A 148 -1.37 6.20 30.77
C TRP A 148 -2.74 5.77 31.29
N GLU A 149 -2.81 4.60 31.92
CA GLU A 149 -4.04 4.04 32.48
C GLU A 149 -4.60 4.93 33.59
N ASN A 150 -3.72 5.50 34.42
CA ASN A 150 -4.10 6.46 35.44
C ASN A 150 -4.67 7.75 34.83
N ALA A 151 -4.02 8.30 33.80
CA ALA A 151 -4.49 9.50 33.09
C ALA A 151 -5.84 9.24 32.41
N MET A 152 -6.00 8.10 31.73
CA MET A 152 -7.25 7.73 31.06
C MET A 152 -8.38 7.48 32.04
N ALA A 153 -8.11 6.86 33.20
CA ALA A 153 -9.13 6.68 34.24
C ALA A 153 -9.59 8.01 34.84
N ALA A 154 -8.68 8.97 34.99
CA ALA A 154 -8.97 10.32 35.48
C ALA A 154 -9.68 11.23 34.44
N LEU A 155 -9.72 10.84 33.16
CA LEU A 155 -10.38 11.60 32.09
C LEU A 155 -11.88 11.81 32.34
N ALA A 156 -12.53 10.88 33.06
CA ALA A 156 -13.93 11.01 33.46
C ALA A 156 -14.21 12.28 34.28
N ALA A 157 -13.21 12.76 35.04
CA ALA A 157 -13.30 13.99 35.83
C ALA A 157 -13.16 15.26 34.98
N VAL A 158 -12.79 15.17 33.69
CA VAL A 158 -12.73 16.33 32.79
C VAL A 158 -14.12 16.59 32.22
N PRO A 159 -14.70 17.81 32.40
CA PRO A 159 -15.99 18.16 31.79
C PRO A 159 -15.94 18.07 30.26
N GLN A 160 -17.06 17.67 29.64
CA GLN A 160 -17.13 17.46 28.20
C GLN A 160 -16.73 18.69 27.37
N ALA A 161 -17.04 19.91 27.84
CA ALA A 161 -16.65 21.16 27.18
C ALA A 161 -15.12 21.33 27.11
N GLU A 162 -14.41 20.95 28.18
CA GLU A 162 -12.95 21.09 28.27
C GLU A 162 -12.20 20.04 27.45
N ARG A 163 -12.83 18.89 27.14
CA ARG A 163 -12.23 17.80 26.34
C ARG A 163 -11.82 18.21 24.92
N ARG A 164 -12.29 19.36 24.44
CA ARG A 164 -11.90 19.95 23.14
C ARG A 164 -10.72 20.92 23.22
N SER A 165 -10.22 21.21 24.43
CA SER A 165 -9.07 22.08 24.62
C SER A 165 -7.81 21.49 23.98
N ALA A 166 -6.87 22.35 23.58
CA ALA A 166 -5.61 21.92 22.97
C ALA A 166 -4.83 20.94 23.87
N ALA A 167 -4.88 21.15 25.20
CA ALA A 167 -4.25 20.27 26.17
C ALA A 167 -4.85 18.85 26.19
N CYS A 168 -6.18 18.73 26.06
CA CYS A 168 -6.80 17.39 25.98
C CYS A 168 -6.52 16.73 24.64
N LEU A 169 -6.51 17.50 23.54
CA LEU A 169 -6.21 16.95 22.22
C LEU A 169 -4.77 16.43 22.11
N ASP A 170 -3.84 16.96 22.91
CA ASP A 170 -2.45 16.46 22.98
C ASP A 170 -2.37 15.00 23.46
N LEU A 171 -3.38 14.49 24.18
CA LEU A 171 -3.45 13.07 24.56
C LEU A 171 -3.45 12.15 23.34
N PHE A 172 -4.00 12.58 22.20
CA PHE A 172 -3.93 11.81 20.94
C PHE A 172 -2.49 11.69 20.41
N ARG A 173 -1.71 12.76 20.51
CA ARG A 173 -0.27 12.73 20.17
C ARG A 173 0.47 11.80 21.13
N LEU A 174 0.16 11.85 22.42
CA LEU A 174 0.80 11.01 23.43
C LEU A 174 0.42 9.52 23.29
N ALA A 175 -0.80 9.20 22.83
CA ALA A 175 -1.22 7.81 22.61
C ALA A 175 -0.33 7.06 21.59
N ILE A 176 0.13 7.78 20.56
CA ILE A 176 1.01 7.22 19.51
C ILE A 176 2.50 7.39 19.84
N ARG A 177 2.85 8.17 20.86
CA ARG A 177 4.23 8.43 21.27
C ARG A 177 4.65 7.37 22.30
N LEU A 178 5.80 6.73 22.10
CA LEU A 178 6.37 5.74 23.02
C LEU A 178 5.53 4.45 23.17
N THR A 179 4.75 4.09 22.16
CA THR A 179 3.97 2.83 22.12
C THR A 179 4.42 1.98 20.94
N GLU A 180 4.38 0.67 21.10
CA GLU A 180 4.41 -0.25 19.96
C GLU A 180 3.18 -0.05 19.07
N THR A 181 3.37 -0.12 17.74
CA THR A 181 2.35 0.13 16.71
C THR A 181 1.04 -0.62 16.96
N ASP A 182 1.13 -1.90 17.35
CA ASP A 182 -0.03 -2.78 17.50
C ASP A 182 -0.90 -2.42 18.73
N ALA A 183 -0.33 -1.71 19.71
CA ALA A 183 -1.04 -1.26 20.91
C ALA A 183 -1.70 0.11 20.74
N ILE A 184 -1.45 0.83 19.63
CA ILE A 184 -2.01 2.17 19.38
C ILE A 184 -3.55 2.17 19.39
N PRO A 185 -4.26 1.25 18.68
CA PRO A 185 -5.72 1.25 18.71
C PRO A 185 -6.30 1.11 20.12
N ALA A 186 -5.70 0.25 20.95
CA ALA A 186 -6.12 0.06 22.34
C ALA A 186 -5.91 1.30 23.20
N ARG A 187 -4.81 2.05 22.99
CA ARG A 187 -4.58 3.32 23.70
C ARG A 187 -5.55 4.43 23.27
N LEU A 188 -6.02 4.42 22.02
CA LEU A 188 -6.96 5.42 21.52
C LEU A 188 -8.40 5.18 22.00
N GLU A 189 -8.79 3.95 22.29
CA GLU A 189 -10.17 3.60 22.64
C GLU A 189 -10.74 4.37 23.85
N PRO A 190 -10.02 4.56 24.98
CA PRO A 190 -10.50 5.37 26.10
C PRO A 190 -10.80 6.83 25.72
N LEU A 191 -10.02 7.42 24.81
CA LEU A 191 -10.25 8.79 24.33
C LEU A 191 -11.55 8.87 23.52
N PHE A 192 -11.73 7.92 22.60
CA PHE A 192 -12.97 7.84 21.80
C PHE A 192 -14.20 7.54 22.67
N SER A 193 -14.07 6.64 23.64
CA SER A 193 -15.12 6.32 24.61
C SER A 193 -15.49 7.53 25.48
N ALA A 194 -14.56 8.45 25.71
CA ALA A 194 -14.82 9.73 26.37
C ALA A 194 -15.46 10.78 25.43
N GLY A 195 -15.83 10.42 24.20
CA GLY A 195 -16.44 11.31 23.21
C GLY A 195 -15.45 12.33 22.63
N MET A 196 -14.15 12.07 22.72
CA MET A 196 -13.12 12.92 22.13
C MET A 196 -12.85 12.52 20.68
N MET A 197 -12.52 13.51 19.85
CA MET A 197 -12.02 13.31 18.49
C MET A 197 -10.70 14.06 18.31
N PRO A 198 -9.71 13.48 17.62
CA PRO A 198 -8.47 14.19 17.32
C PRO A 198 -8.75 15.39 16.41
N GLY A 199 -7.95 16.43 16.56
CA GLY A 199 -7.88 17.49 15.54
C GLY A 199 -7.26 16.96 14.23
N PRO A 200 -7.40 17.68 13.11
CA PRO A 200 -6.95 17.22 11.79
C PRO A 200 -5.46 16.82 11.73
N ALA A 201 -4.57 17.61 12.34
CA ALA A 201 -3.14 17.31 12.39
C ALA A 201 -2.86 16.00 13.15
N HIS A 202 -3.45 15.84 14.33
CA HIS A 202 -3.35 14.61 15.13
C HIS A 202 -3.93 13.40 14.40
N ALA A 203 -5.07 13.58 13.71
CA ALA A 203 -5.68 12.54 12.91
C ALA A 203 -4.72 12.05 11.81
N ALA A 204 -4.09 12.97 11.08
CA ALA A 204 -3.09 12.61 10.07
C ALA A 204 -1.92 11.82 10.67
N SER A 205 -1.35 12.27 11.80
CA SER A 205 -0.26 11.57 12.49
C SER A 205 -0.66 10.18 12.99
N ILE A 206 -1.87 10.03 13.53
CA ILE A 206 -2.40 8.72 13.94
C ILE A 206 -2.50 7.81 12.73
N LEU A 207 -3.15 8.28 11.65
CA LEU A 207 -3.40 7.48 10.45
C LEU A 207 -2.12 6.93 9.81
N THR A 208 -0.99 7.66 9.90
CA THR A 208 0.30 7.20 9.35
C THR A 208 0.94 6.03 10.09
N VAL A 209 0.58 5.82 11.36
CA VAL A 209 1.24 4.83 12.23
C VAL A 209 0.32 3.69 12.64
N LEU A 210 -0.92 3.64 12.15
CA LEU A 210 -1.84 2.55 12.49
C LEU A 210 -1.43 1.23 11.83
N PRO A 211 -1.61 0.09 12.52
CA PRO A 211 -1.41 -1.23 11.92
C PRO A 211 -2.48 -1.51 10.85
N ALA A 212 -2.16 -2.45 9.95
CA ALA A 212 -3.05 -2.90 8.87
C ALA A 212 -3.96 -4.07 9.30
N ASP A 213 -4.57 -3.96 10.47
CA ASP A 213 -5.46 -4.97 11.06
C ASP A 213 -6.87 -4.41 11.31
N ASP A 214 -7.77 -5.23 11.86
CA ASP A 214 -9.17 -4.81 12.07
C ASP A 214 -9.31 -3.72 13.14
N ALA A 215 -8.41 -3.66 14.11
CA ALA A 215 -8.38 -2.60 15.13
C ALA A 215 -7.96 -1.26 14.51
N GLY A 216 -6.91 -1.27 13.67
CA GLY A 216 -6.48 -0.12 12.88
C GLY A 216 -7.58 0.37 11.96
N LYS A 217 -8.25 -0.52 11.21
CA LYS A 217 -9.40 -0.16 10.35
C LYS A 217 -10.54 0.50 11.12
N ALA A 218 -10.85 0.01 12.33
CA ALA A 218 -11.89 0.61 13.17
C ALA A 218 -11.53 2.05 13.57
N VAL A 219 -10.26 2.31 13.92
CA VAL A 219 -9.78 3.67 14.20
C VAL A 219 -9.86 4.56 12.96
N VAL A 220 -9.43 4.07 11.79
CA VAL A 220 -9.55 4.82 10.52
C VAL A 220 -11.01 5.18 10.27
N ALA A 221 -11.94 4.24 10.41
CA ALA A 221 -13.37 4.48 10.18
C ALA A 221 -13.92 5.59 11.09
N ARG A 222 -13.55 5.56 12.38
CA ARG A 222 -13.98 6.54 13.36
C ARG A 222 -13.41 7.94 13.06
N ILE A 223 -12.14 8.02 12.65
CA ILE A 223 -11.53 9.29 12.22
C ILE A 223 -12.24 9.85 10.99
N LEU A 224 -12.48 9.03 9.96
CA LEU A 224 -13.16 9.47 8.73
C LEU A 224 -14.60 9.98 8.98
N GLN A 225 -15.27 9.47 10.01
CA GLN A 225 -16.64 9.89 10.37
C GLN A 225 -16.70 11.13 11.26
N GLY A 226 -15.69 11.35 12.11
CA GLY A 226 -15.74 12.37 13.16
C GLY A 226 -14.77 13.54 12.99
N VAL A 227 -13.85 13.49 12.02
CA VAL A 227 -12.93 14.59 11.72
C VAL A 227 -13.32 15.26 10.41
N ASP A 228 -13.35 16.58 10.42
CA ASP A 228 -13.57 17.37 9.21
C ASP A 228 -12.43 17.16 8.22
N LEU A 229 -12.73 16.49 7.09
CA LEU A 229 -11.76 16.19 6.05
C LEU A 229 -11.28 17.44 5.31
N ASP A 230 -12.08 18.52 5.32
CA ASP A 230 -11.78 19.80 4.69
C ASP A 230 -10.95 20.72 5.59
N ALA A 231 -10.69 20.31 6.82
CA ALA A 231 -9.94 21.15 7.74
C ALA A 231 -8.48 21.26 7.33
N LEU A 232 -7.97 22.50 7.35
CA LEU A 232 -6.61 22.80 6.95
C LEU A 232 -5.60 22.11 7.86
N LEU A 233 -4.57 21.52 7.25
CA LEU A 233 -3.44 20.95 7.98
C LEU A 233 -2.37 22.02 8.19
N PRO A 234 -1.92 22.25 9.45
CA PRO A 234 -0.79 23.13 9.74
C PRO A 234 0.46 22.75 8.93
N ARG A 235 1.22 23.75 8.46
CA ARG A 235 2.38 23.54 7.58
C ARG A 235 3.50 22.69 8.21
N ASP A 236 3.58 22.69 9.53
CA ASP A 236 4.51 21.98 10.39
C ASP A 236 4.10 20.52 10.66
N THR A 237 2.85 20.14 10.37
CA THR A 237 2.34 18.76 10.56
C THR A 237 3.21 17.70 9.88
N PHE A 238 3.87 18.09 8.77
CA PHE A 238 4.72 17.20 7.98
C PHE A 238 6.12 17.81 7.76
N ASP A 239 6.68 18.49 8.77
CA ASP A 239 8.06 18.96 8.66
C ASP A 239 9.03 17.79 8.40
N GLY A 240 9.88 17.96 7.37
CA GLY A 240 10.75 16.90 6.85
C GLY A 240 10.17 16.09 5.68
N TYR A 241 8.88 16.22 5.37
CA TYR A 241 8.29 15.59 4.18
C TYR A 241 8.29 16.54 2.98
N ALA A 242 8.53 15.99 1.79
CA ALA A 242 8.45 16.74 0.53
C ALA A 242 7.00 17.20 0.21
N TYR A 243 6.01 16.47 0.72
CA TYR A 243 4.59 16.78 0.53
C TYR A 243 3.97 17.42 1.77
N ARG A 244 3.26 18.52 1.57
CA ARG A 244 2.48 19.22 2.60
C ARG A 244 1.03 19.34 2.13
N PRO A 245 0.16 18.35 2.40
CA PRO A 245 -1.23 18.39 1.99
C PRO A 245 -1.96 19.58 2.63
N GLY A 246 -2.85 20.22 1.87
CA GLY A 246 -3.64 21.35 2.36
C GLY A 246 -4.69 20.95 3.40
N SER A 247 -5.20 19.73 3.32
CA SER A 247 -6.22 19.18 4.22
C SER A 247 -6.10 17.68 4.42
N LEU A 248 -6.88 17.14 5.35
CA LEU A 248 -6.92 15.71 5.62
C LEU A 248 -7.44 14.91 4.42
N PHE A 249 -8.40 15.45 3.66
CA PHE A 249 -8.83 14.84 2.41
C PHE A 249 -7.66 14.76 1.41
N ALA A 250 -6.93 15.85 1.19
CA ALA A 250 -5.80 15.88 0.27
C ALA A 250 -4.70 14.88 0.68
N PHE A 251 -4.43 14.76 1.98
CA PHE A 251 -3.51 13.75 2.53
C PHE A 251 -3.97 12.33 2.21
N LEU A 252 -5.22 11.99 2.47
CA LEU A 252 -5.76 10.64 2.26
C LEU A 252 -5.91 10.30 0.77
N LEU A 253 -6.25 11.28 -0.07
CA LEU A 253 -6.26 11.13 -1.52
C LEU A 253 -4.86 10.84 -2.03
N ASN A 254 -3.85 11.60 -1.61
CA ASN A 254 -2.45 11.36 -1.95
C ASN A 254 -2.02 9.93 -1.59
N ARG A 255 -2.35 9.47 -0.37
CA ARG A 255 -2.09 8.09 0.05
C ARG A 255 -2.78 7.06 -0.82
N SER A 256 -4.00 7.34 -1.28
CA SER A 256 -4.76 6.47 -2.17
C SER A 256 -4.18 6.37 -3.58
N LEU A 257 -3.41 7.39 -4.01
CA LEU A 257 -2.76 7.46 -5.31
C LEU A 257 -1.34 6.85 -5.30
N GLN A 258 -0.65 6.90 -4.17
CA GLN A 258 0.70 6.34 -4.01
C GLN A 258 0.77 4.83 -4.28
N ARG A 259 1.95 4.36 -4.71
CA ARG A 259 2.25 2.92 -4.80
C ARG A 259 2.00 2.24 -3.45
N PHE A 260 1.35 1.09 -3.47
CA PHE A 260 1.01 0.35 -2.25
C PHE A 260 2.28 -0.08 -1.49
N GLY A 261 2.39 0.36 -0.25
CA GLY A 261 3.48 -0.03 0.65
C GLY A 261 3.28 0.39 2.11
N SER A 262 2.23 1.15 2.42
CA SER A 262 1.94 1.59 3.79
C SER A 262 0.73 0.87 4.41
N PRO A 263 0.73 0.64 5.73
CA PRO A 263 -0.44 0.12 6.44
C PRO A 263 -1.72 0.93 6.21
N LEU A 264 -1.59 2.26 6.14
CA LEU A 264 -2.72 3.17 5.87
C LEU A 264 -3.38 2.88 4.51
N GLN A 265 -2.59 2.67 3.46
CA GLN A 265 -3.13 2.32 2.14
C GLN A 265 -3.90 1.00 2.18
N THR A 266 -3.36 -0.01 2.84
CA THR A 266 -4.03 -1.31 3.01
C THR A 266 -5.38 -1.14 3.72
N ASN A 267 -5.41 -0.32 4.78
CA ASN A 267 -6.66 -0.01 5.46
C ASN A 267 -7.65 0.73 4.55
N LEU A 268 -7.22 1.79 3.85
CA LEU A 268 -8.09 2.56 2.95
C LEU A 268 -8.64 1.71 1.80
N ALA A 269 -7.83 0.82 1.22
CA ALA A 269 -8.24 -0.06 0.13
C ALA A 269 -9.29 -1.08 0.59
N ALA A 270 -9.15 -1.59 1.83
CA ALA A 270 -10.10 -2.51 2.43
C ALA A 270 -11.42 -1.85 2.88
N MET A 271 -11.57 -0.52 2.75
CA MET A 271 -12.71 0.24 3.26
C MET A 271 -13.60 0.79 2.13
N PRO A 272 -14.75 0.17 1.85
CA PRO A 272 -15.72 0.67 0.87
C PRO A 272 -16.19 2.10 1.16
N ASN A 273 -16.33 2.47 2.44
CA ASN A 273 -16.76 3.80 2.85
C ASN A 273 -15.77 4.89 2.39
N TRP A 274 -14.47 4.63 2.44
CA TRP A 274 -13.48 5.60 1.96
C TRP A 274 -13.61 5.84 0.45
N ARG A 275 -13.79 4.77 -0.34
CA ARG A 275 -14.04 4.91 -1.79
C ARG A 275 -15.30 5.75 -2.08
N SER A 276 -16.36 5.56 -1.29
CA SER A 276 -17.58 6.37 -1.39
C SER A 276 -17.34 7.84 -1.04
N VAL A 277 -16.50 8.11 -0.03
CA VAL A 277 -16.10 9.48 0.34
C VAL A 277 -15.33 10.11 -0.83
N VAL A 278 -14.31 9.44 -1.37
CA VAL A 278 -13.55 9.92 -2.53
C VAL A 278 -14.49 10.26 -3.69
N ALA A 279 -15.41 9.37 -4.06
CA ALA A 279 -16.30 9.59 -5.21
C ALA A 279 -17.28 10.77 -5.06
N THR A 280 -17.57 11.21 -3.84
CA THR A 280 -18.61 12.24 -3.57
C THR A 280 -18.05 13.56 -3.09
N HIS A 281 -16.79 13.60 -2.68
CA HIS A 281 -16.16 14.79 -2.10
C HIS A 281 -15.90 15.87 -3.17
N ARG A 282 -16.22 17.14 -2.88
CA ARG A 282 -16.28 18.22 -3.91
C ARG A 282 -15.36 19.42 -3.68
N ARG A 283 -14.34 19.35 -2.80
CA ARG A 283 -13.40 20.47 -2.59
C ARG A 283 -12.08 20.27 -3.37
N PRO A 284 -11.96 20.81 -4.60
CA PRO A 284 -10.80 20.54 -5.47
C PRO A 284 -9.50 21.21 -5.02
N ASN A 285 -9.56 22.43 -4.48
CA ASN A 285 -8.40 23.34 -4.47
C ASN A 285 -7.17 22.83 -3.69
N GLU A 286 -7.38 22.07 -2.61
CA GLU A 286 -6.28 21.60 -1.75
C GLU A 286 -5.69 20.26 -2.21
N ALA A 287 -6.44 19.54 -3.06
CA ALA A 287 -6.09 18.20 -3.53
C ALA A 287 -5.68 18.19 -5.02
N CYS A 288 -6.04 19.20 -5.80
CA CYS A 288 -5.60 19.39 -7.18
C CYS A 288 -4.20 20.02 -7.26
N VAL A 289 -3.20 19.26 -6.81
CA VAL A 289 -1.79 19.66 -6.83
C VAL A 289 -0.97 18.72 -7.72
N ALA A 290 0.09 19.25 -8.33
CA ALA A 290 0.95 18.50 -9.24
C ALA A 290 1.51 17.20 -8.63
N LEU A 291 1.75 17.18 -7.31
CA LEU A 291 2.22 15.99 -6.64
C LEU A 291 1.20 14.84 -6.68
N ASN A 292 -0.10 15.10 -6.46
CA ASN A 292 -1.11 14.04 -6.51
C ASN A 292 -1.20 13.44 -7.92
N VAL A 293 -1.07 14.27 -8.96
CA VAL A 293 -0.98 13.78 -10.34
C VAL A 293 0.29 12.96 -10.56
N SER A 294 1.44 13.38 -10.01
CA SER A 294 2.69 12.62 -10.09
C SER A 294 2.58 11.25 -9.40
N GLU A 295 1.95 11.18 -8.24
CA GLU A 295 1.75 9.91 -7.53
C GLU A 295 0.83 8.97 -8.30
N ALA A 296 -0.24 9.52 -8.91
CA ALA A 296 -1.08 8.77 -9.82
C ALA A 296 -0.28 8.26 -11.03
N TYR A 297 0.54 9.12 -11.64
CA TYR A 297 1.41 8.77 -12.76
C TYR A 297 2.34 7.61 -12.39
N ASP A 298 3.09 7.75 -11.30
CA ASP A 298 4.07 6.75 -10.88
C ASP A 298 3.40 5.42 -10.51
N ASN A 299 2.21 5.45 -9.90
CA ASN A 299 1.50 4.23 -9.53
C ASN A 299 0.90 3.51 -10.73
N TRP A 300 0.30 4.23 -11.68
CA TRP A 300 -0.18 3.61 -12.92
C TRP A 300 0.97 3.09 -13.78
N ARG A 301 2.07 3.85 -13.92
CA ARG A 301 3.23 3.42 -14.73
C ARG A 301 3.96 2.22 -14.14
N ASN A 302 4.06 2.12 -12.82
CA ASN A 302 4.79 1.05 -12.13
C ASN A 302 3.87 0.01 -11.46
N GLY A 303 2.58 0.03 -11.78
CA GLY A 303 1.57 -0.83 -11.16
C GLY A 303 1.78 -2.30 -11.51
N TYR A 304 2.21 -3.09 -10.53
CA TYR A 304 2.25 -4.56 -10.62
C TYR A 304 0.83 -5.12 -10.37
N PHE A 305 -0.09 -4.92 -11.30
CA PHE A 305 -1.28 -5.77 -11.36
C PHE A 305 -0.91 -6.93 -12.29
N ASP A 306 -0.37 -8.01 -11.71
CA ASP A 306 0.20 -9.17 -12.39
C ASP A 306 -0.82 -9.86 -13.33
N GLY A 307 -1.03 -9.32 -14.54
CA GLY A 307 -1.64 -9.96 -15.72
C GLY A 307 -3.07 -10.54 -15.57
N GLN A 308 -3.58 -10.70 -14.37
CA GLN A 308 -4.96 -10.99 -14.06
C GLN A 308 -5.65 -9.64 -14.03
N ARG A 309 -6.72 -9.51 -14.83
CA ARG A 309 -7.61 -8.35 -14.78
C ARG A 309 -7.78 -7.94 -13.32
N ALA A 310 -7.45 -6.69 -13.03
CA ALA A 310 -7.51 -6.12 -11.69
C ALA A 310 -8.95 -6.01 -11.11
N ASP A 311 -9.90 -6.70 -11.76
CA ASP A 311 -11.30 -6.82 -11.39
C ASP A 311 -11.40 -7.42 -9.98
N GLY A 312 -11.72 -6.54 -9.03
CA GLY A 312 -11.96 -6.92 -7.64
C GLY A 312 -10.76 -6.77 -6.72
N ASP A 313 -9.56 -6.38 -7.19
CA ASP A 313 -8.48 -5.99 -6.29
C ASP A 313 -8.85 -4.66 -5.61
N PRO A 314 -9.06 -4.63 -4.27
CA PRO A 314 -9.45 -3.41 -3.57
C PRO A 314 -8.45 -2.27 -3.76
N ARG A 315 -7.18 -2.59 -4.03
CA ARG A 315 -6.09 -1.65 -4.28
C ARG A 315 -6.26 -0.94 -5.61
N HIS A 316 -6.51 -1.70 -6.67
CA HIS A 316 -6.80 -1.17 -7.99
C HIS A 316 -8.08 -0.32 -7.98
N MET A 317 -9.13 -0.81 -7.33
CA MET A 317 -10.38 -0.07 -7.17
C MET A 317 -10.19 1.27 -6.44
N LEU A 318 -9.29 1.34 -5.45
CA LEU A 318 -8.99 2.58 -4.74
C LEU A 318 -8.20 3.56 -5.64
N LEU A 319 -7.17 3.08 -6.33
CA LEU A 319 -6.38 3.90 -7.28
C LEU A 319 -7.29 4.45 -8.39
N HIS A 320 -8.16 3.61 -8.94
CA HIS A 320 -9.14 3.99 -9.96
C HIS A 320 -10.07 5.09 -9.44
N ALA A 321 -10.69 4.91 -8.25
CA ALA A 321 -11.56 5.91 -7.65
C ALA A 321 -10.85 7.25 -7.34
N ALA A 322 -9.61 7.20 -6.85
CA ALA A 322 -8.82 8.39 -6.57
C ALA A 322 -8.40 9.12 -7.85
N THR A 323 -8.02 8.38 -8.90
CA THR A 323 -7.69 8.94 -10.22
C THR A 323 -8.94 9.54 -10.86
N ARG A 324 -10.08 8.87 -10.73
CA ARG A 324 -11.38 9.38 -11.17
C ARG A 324 -11.70 10.74 -10.53
N TRP A 325 -11.46 10.86 -9.23
CA TRP A 325 -11.66 12.13 -8.53
C TRP A 325 -10.77 13.25 -9.10
N LEU A 326 -9.49 12.98 -9.38
CA LEU A 326 -8.62 13.97 -10.03
C LEU A 326 -9.19 14.39 -11.40
N ILE A 327 -9.67 13.42 -12.18
CA ILE A 327 -10.28 13.66 -13.48
C ILE A 327 -11.56 14.48 -13.37
N ASP A 328 -12.41 14.26 -12.39
CA ASP A 328 -13.67 15.01 -12.27
C ASP A 328 -13.47 16.45 -11.79
N HIS A 329 -12.46 16.68 -10.95
CA HIS A 329 -12.35 17.90 -10.16
C HIS A 329 -11.19 18.83 -10.52
N CYS A 330 -10.09 18.31 -11.09
CA CYS A 330 -8.91 19.12 -11.39
C CYS A 330 -8.95 19.77 -12.77
N ASP A 331 -8.10 20.78 -12.95
CA ASP A 331 -7.88 21.43 -14.24
C ASP A 331 -7.38 20.39 -15.26
N PRO A 332 -8.03 20.26 -16.43
CA PRO A 332 -7.57 19.36 -17.49
C PRO A 332 -6.09 19.49 -17.85
N ALA A 333 -5.51 20.69 -17.76
CA ALA A 333 -4.10 20.92 -18.09
C ALA A 333 -3.16 20.10 -17.18
N LEU A 334 -3.51 19.92 -15.91
CA LEU A 334 -2.72 19.15 -14.95
C LEU A 334 -2.69 17.66 -15.29
N LEU A 335 -3.72 17.15 -15.97
CA LEU A 335 -3.92 15.72 -16.21
C LEU A 335 -3.30 15.23 -17.53
N THR A 336 -2.83 16.15 -18.37
CA THR A 336 -2.30 15.88 -19.72
C THR A 336 -1.25 14.77 -19.72
N ASN A 337 -0.35 14.80 -18.74
CA ASN A 337 0.83 13.94 -18.68
C ASN A 337 0.62 12.63 -17.94
N LEU A 338 -0.60 12.30 -17.49
CA LEU A 338 -0.87 10.97 -16.93
C LEU A 338 -0.51 9.87 -17.97
N PRO A 339 -0.12 8.67 -17.52
CA PRO A 339 0.33 7.61 -18.41
C PRO A 339 -0.90 6.91 -19.00
N TRP A 340 -1.62 7.61 -19.88
CA TRP A 340 -2.95 7.19 -20.33
C TRP A 340 -2.98 5.82 -21.00
N ALA A 341 -1.93 5.44 -21.74
CA ALA A 341 -1.83 4.10 -22.31
C ALA A 341 -1.74 3.03 -21.22
N ASP A 342 -0.93 3.24 -20.17
CA ASP A 342 -0.81 2.32 -19.03
C ASP A 342 -2.12 2.23 -18.24
N ILE A 343 -2.80 3.36 -18.04
CA ILE A 343 -4.12 3.42 -17.40
C ILE A 343 -5.13 2.55 -18.16
N VAL A 344 -5.19 2.69 -19.49
CA VAL A 344 -6.14 1.92 -20.33
C VAL A 344 -5.80 0.43 -20.33
N SER A 345 -4.53 0.06 -20.52
CA SER A 345 -4.07 -1.34 -20.51
C SER A 345 -4.33 -2.04 -19.17
N GLN A 346 -4.48 -1.28 -18.09
CA GLN A 346 -4.81 -1.80 -16.76
C GLN A 346 -6.31 -1.72 -16.42
N GLY A 347 -7.18 -1.46 -17.41
CA GLY A 347 -8.64 -1.46 -17.23
C GLY A 347 -9.26 -0.09 -16.94
N GLY A 348 -8.50 1.00 -16.99
CA GLY A 348 -8.96 2.37 -16.78
C GLY A 348 -9.52 3.08 -18.02
N GLY A 349 -10.11 2.35 -18.97
CA GLY A 349 -10.67 2.93 -20.21
C GLY A 349 -11.76 3.98 -19.96
N ASP A 350 -12.57 3.79 -18.93
CA ASP A 350 -13.61 4.74 -18.51
C ASP A 350 -13.04 6.06 -17.96
N LEU A 351 -11.87 6.00 -17.32
CA LEU A 351 -11.13 7.18 -16.86
C LEU A 351 -10.66 8.01 -18.04
N ALA A 352 -10.02 7.36 -19.04
CA ALA A 352 -9.58 8.03 -20.25
C ALA A 352 -10.75 8.62 -21.06
N ALA A 353 -11.88 7.90 -21.13
CA ALA A 353 -13.08 8.37 -21.80
C ALA A 353 -13.67 9.62 -21.12
N GLU A 354 -13.67 9.69 -19.78
CA GLU A 354 -14.05 10.91 -19.07
C GLU A 354 -13.05 12.05 -19.27
N ALA A 355 -11.76 11.77 -19.21
CA ALA A 355 -10.74 12.77 -19.47
C ALA A 355 -10.94 13.42 -20.86
N LEU A 356 -11.21 12.63 -21.90
CA LEU A 356 -11.58 13.13 -23.23
C LEU A 356 -12.88 13.91 -23.27
N ARG A 357 -13.89 13.54 -22.45
CA ARG A 357 -15.13 14.32 -22.33
C ARG A 357 -14.90 15.68 -21.67
N ARG A 358 -13.94 15.78 -20.75
CA ARG A 358 -13.49 17.04 -20.13
C ARG A 358 -12.44 17.80 -20.95
N ASN A 359 -12.20 17.40 -22.20
CA ASN A 359 -11.20 18.00 -23.10
C ASN A 359 -9.76 17.96 -22.56
N VAL A 360 -9.41 16.95 -21.77
CA VAL A 360 -8.01 16.64 -21.44
C VAL A 360 -7.32 16.17 -22.72
N SER A 361 -6.18 16.78 -23.04
CA SER A 361 -5.30 16.25 -24.08
C SER A 361 -4.61 15.00 -23.55
N LEU A 362 -4.89 13.84 -24.13
CA LEU A 362 -4.23 12.61 -23.71
C LEU A 362 -2.84 12.55 -24.35
N ALA A 363 -1.78 12.66 -23.54
CA ALA A 363 -0.41 12.50 -24.02
C ALA A 363 -0.25 11.15 -24.75
N ASN A 364 0.40 11.18 -25.91
CA ASN A 364 0.58 10.02 -26.79
C ASN A 364 -0.75 9.32 -27.14
N ALA A 365 -1.76 10.09 -27.59
CA ALA A 365 -3.09 9.59 -27.95
C ALA A 365 -3.07 8.37 -28.90
N GLU A 366 -2.03 8.21 -29.72
CA GLU A 366 -1.88 7.01 -30.56
C GLU A 366 -1.61 5.74 -29.74
N ASN A 367 -0.81 5.81 -28.67
CA ASN A 367 -0.58 4.68 -27.76
C ASN A 367 -1.82 4.40 -26.92
N VAL A 368 -2.58 5.44 -26.55
CA VAL A 368 -3.89 5.28 -25.89
C VAL A 368 -4.86 4.57 -26.82
N LEU A 369 -4.88 4.92 -28.11
CA LEU A 369 -5.68 4.23 -29.11
C LEU A 369 -5.25 2.77 -29.26
N SER A 370 -3.94 2.49 -29.32
CA SER A 370 -3.43 1.11 -29.29
C SER A 370 -3.97 0.35 -28.09
N ALA A 371 -3.80 0.87 -26.88
CA ALA A 371 -4.28 0.22 -25.65
C ALA A 371 -5.79 -0.02 -25.69
N ALA A 372 -6.59 0.96 -26.13
CA ALA A 372 -8.04 0.83 -26.26
C ALA A 372 -8.44 -0.28 -27.25
N ILE A 373 -7.71 -0.39 -28.38
CA ILE A 373 -7.91 -1.44 -29.37
C ILE A 373 -7.61 -2.82 -28.77
N CYS A 374 -6.50 -2.96 -28.05
CA CYS A 374 -6.06 -4.23 -27.45
C CYS A 374 -6.99 -4.72 -26.34
N GLU A 375 -7.51 -3.79 -25.53
CA GLU A 375 -8.52 -4.08 -24.50
C GLU A 375 -9.93 -4.28 -25.07
N GLY A 376 -10.14 -3.91 -26.33
CA GLY A 376 -11.44 -3.98 -27.00
C GLY A 376 -12.43 -2.91 -26.52
N ASP A 377 -11.95 -1.75 -26.06
CA ASP A 377 -12.75 -0.60 -25.66
C ASP A 377 -13.17 0.23 -26.89
N GLU A 378 -14.23 -0.23 -27.55
CA GLU A 378 -14.83 0.41 -28.73
C GLU A 378 -15.19 1.89 -28.48
N ALA A 379 -15.72 2.20 -27.30
CA ALA A 379 -16.21 3.54 -26.99
C ALA A 379 -15.07 4.54 -26.88
N LEU A 380 -13.99 4.15 -26.19
CA LEU A 380 -12.79 4.96 -26.08
C LEU A 380 -12.09 5.12 -27.44
N ALA A 381 -11.91 4.02 -28.19
CA ALA A 381 -11.29 4.04 -29.51
C ALA A 381 -12.06 4.99 -30.47
N THR A 382 -13.39 4.90 -30.49
CA THR A 382 -14.24 5.78 -31.30
C THR A 382 -14.11 7.25 -30.85
N GLY A 383 -14.12 7.51 -29.54
CA GLY A 383 -13.95 8.85 -29.00
C GLY A 383 -12.60 9.47 -29.36
N LEU A 384 -11.53 8.67 -29.36
CA LEU A 384 -10.19 9.07 -29.80
C LEU A 384 -10.18 9.44 -31.28
N LEU A 385 -10.69 8.57 -32.16
CA LEU A 385 -10.73 8.83 -33.60
C LEU A 385 -11.53 10.09 -33.98
N GLN A 386 -12.52 10.47 -33.17
CA GLN A 386 -13.34 11.66 -33.40
C GLN A 386 -12.71 12.95 -32.86
N LYS A 387 -12.03 12.89 -31.71
CA LYS A 387 -11.60 14.08 -30.96
C LYS A 387 -10.10 14.32 -30.99
N ALA A 388 -9.31 13.25 -31.08
CA ALA A 388 -7.86 13.32 -31.18
C ALA A 388 -7.51 13.14 -32.65
N ALA A 389 -6.71 14.04 -33.22
CA ALA A 389 -6.22 13.95 -34.60
C ALA A 389 -5.17 12.83 -34.72
N VAL A 390 -5.57 11.59 -34.43
CA VAL A 390 -4.73 10.39 -34.44
C VAL A 390 -4.74 9.82 -35.85
N PRO A 391 -3.57 9.45 -36.42
CA PRO A 391 -3.50 8.74 -37.68
C PRO A 391 -4.38 7.48 -37.64
N VAL A 392 -5.26 7.35 -38.63
CA VAL A 392 -6.16 6.19 -38.74
C VAL A 392 -5.44 5.12 -39.56
N GLY A 393 -5.06 4.03 -38.91
CA GLY A 393 -4.34 2.90 -39.51
C GLY A 393 -4.81 1.55 -38.97
N LEU A 394 -4.52 0.48 -39.71
CA LEU A 394 -4.81 -0.89 -39.27
C LEU A 394 -3.63 -1.56 -38.56
N ASP A 395 -2.46 -0.92 -38.55
CA ASP A 395 -1.22 -1.42 -37.94
C ASP A 395 -1.44 -1.87 -36.49
N ARG A 396 -2.03 -1.00 -35.67
CA ARG A 396 -2.32 -1.27 -34.25
C ARG A 396 -3.40 -2.33 -34.06
N PHE A 397 -4.42 -2.31 -34.92
CA PHE A 397 -5.47 -3.33 -34.92
C PHE A 397 -4.90 -4.72 -35.14
N PHE A 398 -4.03 -4.89 -36.15
CA PHE A 398 -3.38 -6.17 -36.42
C PHE A 398 -2.31 -6.53 -35.39
N GLY A 399 -1.71 -5.54 -34.72
CA GLY A 399 -0.90 -5.77 -33.53
C GLY A 399 -1.65 -6.51 -32.44
N CYS A 400 -2.91 -6.15 -32.19
CA CYS A 400 -3.72 -6.77 -31.13
C CYS A 400 -4.73 -7.80 -31.62
N LEU A 401 -4.72 -8.13 -32.91
CA LEU A 401 -5.60 -9.13 -33.48
C LEU A 401 -5.30 -10.50 -32.88
N LYS A 402 -6.30 -11.09 -32.24
CA LYS A 402 -6.20 -12.46 -31.76
C LYS A 402 -6.49 -13.44 -32.90
N PRO A 403 -5.72 -14.53 -33.05
CA PRO A 403 -6.05 -15.58 -33.99
C PRO A 403 -7.37 -16.23 -33.57
N ARG A 404 -8.04 -16.91 -34.52
CA ARG A 404 -9.29 -17.63 -34.26
C ARG A 404 -9.23 -18.60 -33.07
N ASP A 405 -8.02 -19.06 -32.77
CA ASP A 405 -7.73 -20.08 -31.77
C ASP A 405 -7.71 -19.54 -30.34
N ALA A 406 -7.66 -18.21 -30.18
CA ALA A 406 -7.75 -17.56 -28.89
C ALA A 406 -9.17 -17.67 -28.31
N LYS A 407 -9.28 -17.89 -26.99
CA LYS A 407 -10.54 -18.16 -26.29
C LYS A 407 -11.59 -17.04 -26.36
N ASP A 408 -11.22 -15.85 -26.84
CA ASP A 408 -12.05 -14.62 -26.81
C ASP A 408 -12.02 -13.81 -28.13
N ALA A 409 -11.85 -14.45 -29.31
CA ALA A 409 -12.03 -13.75 -30.59
C ALA A 409 -13.48 -13.22 -30.67
N SER A 410 -13.65 -11.89 -30.53
CA SER A 410 -14.92 -11.32 -30.06
C SER A 410 -15.55 -10.39 -31.09
N SER A 411 -16.87 -10.21 -30.98
CA SER A 411 -17.63 -9.20 -31.72
C SER A 411 -17.09 -7.77 -31.52
N ARG A 412 -16.29 -7.50 -30.47
CA ARG A 412 -15.72 -6.18 -30.20
C ARG A 412 -14.63 -5.82 -31.22
N GLU A 413 -13.78 -6.78 -31.58
CA GLU A 413 -12.73 -6.58 -32.59
C GLU A 413 -13.34 -6.18 -33.94
N MET A 414 -14.44 -6.84 -34.34
CA MET A 414 -15.17 -6.50 -35.56
C MET A 414 -15.69 -5.06 -35.53
N LYS A 415 -16.26 -4.62 -34.41
CA LYS A 415 -16.75 -3.24 -34.30
C LYS A 415 -15.61 -2.23 -34.39
N ILE A 416 -14.49 -2.49 -33.73
CA ILE A 416 -13.30 -1.63 -33.80
C ILE A 416 -12.78 -1.55 -35.23
N LEU A 417 -12.66 -2.69 -35.93
CA LEU A 417 -12.27 -2.71 -37.34
C LEU A 417 -13.23 -1.88 -38.20
N SER A 418 -14.54 -2.07 -38.05
CA SER A 418 -15.53 -1.28 -38.77
C SER A 418 -15.37 0.21 -38.53
N ARG A 419 -15.11 0.64 -37.29
CA ARG A 419 -14.86 2.05 -36.96
C ARG A 419 -13.58 2.57 -37.60
N LEU A 420 -12.48 1.82 -37.56
CA LEU A 420 -11.23 2.23 -38.21
C LEU A 420 -11.43 2.43 -39.72
N LEU A 421 -12.12 1.51 -40.38
CA LEU A 421 -12.42 1.60 -41.82
C LEU A 421 -13.37 2.77 -42.13
N GLU A 422 -14.43 2.98 -41.33
CA GLU A 422 -15.34 4.13 -41.45
C GLU A 422 -14.61 5.48 -41.31
N HIS A 423 -13.57 5.52 -40.49
CA HIS A 423 -12.72 6.69 -40.27
C HIS A 423 -11.56 6.80 -41.28
N GLY A 424 -11.53 5.97 -42.33
CA GLY A 424 -10.61 6.11 -43.45
C GLY A 424 -9.32 5.30 -43.34
N ALA A 425 -9.26 4.29 -42.47
CA ALA A 425 -8.17 3.31 -42.52
C ALA A 425 -8.16 2.63 -43.90
N ASP A 426 -7.05 2.74 -44.62
CA ASP A 426 -6.87 2.06 -45.89
C ASP A 426 -6.62 0.56 -45.65
N PRO A 427 -7.47 -0.35 -46.17
CA PRO A 427 -7.35 -1.77 -45.92
C PRO A 427 -6.23 -2.46 -46.73
N ASP A 428 -5.53 -1.74 -47.62
CA ASP A 428 -4.40 -2.25 -48.40
C ASP A 428 -3.02 -1.75 -47.91
N VAL A 429 -2.98 -0.80 -46.96
CA VAL A 429 -1.71 -0.36 -46.37
C VAL A 429 -1.08 -1.51 -45.56
N ALA A 430 0.13 -1.89 -45.96
CA ALA A 430 0.84 -3.00 -45.36
C ALA A 430 1.18 -2.75 -43.88
N VAL A 431 0.91 -3.75 -43.03
CA VAL A 431 1.28 -3.78 -41.62
C VAL A 431 2.50 -4.69 -41.46
N ALA A 432 3.62 -4.12 -41.03
CA ALA A 432 4.91 -4.83 -40.93
C ALA A 432 5.25 -5.61 -42.21
N GLY A 433 5.06 -4.98 -43.37
CA GLY A 433 5.33 -5.58 -44.69
C GLY A 433 4.26 -6.53 -45.22
N ALA A 434 3.18 -6.79 -44.46
CA ALA A 434 2.10 -7.69 -44.87
C ALA A 434 0.79 -6.95 -45.16
N PRO A 435 0.07 -7.29 -46.24
CA PRO A 435 -1.27 -6.78 -46.48
C PRO A 435 -2.25 -7.24 -45.38
N PRO A 436 -3.12 -6.36 -44.84
CA PRO A 436 -4.13 -6.69 -43.84
C PRO A 436 -4.95 -7.95 -44.16
N LEU A 437 -5.38 -8.10 -45.42
CA LEU A 437 -6.16 -9.25 -45.87
C LEU A 437 -5.37 -10.57 -45.79
N ALA A 438 -4.06 -10.53 -46.06
CA ALA A 438 -3.18 -11.69 -45.97
C ALA A 438 -2.94 -12.10 -44.50
N ILE A 439 -2.78 -11.13 -43.60
CA ILE A 439 -2.67 -11.39 -42.15
C ILE A 439 -3.95 -12.04 -41.62
N ALA A 440 -5.12 -11.51 -41.97
CA ALA A 440 -6.40 -12.07 -41.56
C ALA A 440 -6.58 -13.53 -42.02
N GLY A 441 -6.17 -13.83 -43.25
CA GLY A 441 -6.14 -15.20 -43.78
C GLY A 441 -5.21 -16.11 -42.98
N LEU A 442 -3.98 -15.65 -42.70
CA LEU A 442 -3.01 -16.41 -41.92
C LEU A 442 -3.49 -16.66 -40.48
N PHE A 443 -4.29 -15.78 -39.91
CA PHE A 443 -4.87 -15.90 -38.55
C PHE A 443 -6.18 -16.70 -38.52
N ASP A 444 -6.61 -17.25 -39.67
CA ASP A 444 -7.89 -17.95 -39.85
C ASP A 444 -9.13 -17.10 -39.45
N ARG A 445 -9.02 -15.78 -39.60
CA ARG A 445 -10.07 -14.78 -39.29
C ARG A 445 -10.89 -14.44 -40.54
N ASP A 446 -11.75 -15.38 -40.93
CA ASP A 446 -12.64 -15.23 -42.10
C ASP A 446 -13.58 -14.02 -41.95
N ASP A 447 -14.01 -13.71 -40.73
CA ASP A 447 -14.83 -12.55 -40.37
C ASP A 447 -14.13 -11.23 -40.72
N ILE A 448 -12.88 -11.08 -40.28
CA ILE A 448 -12.02 -9.93 -40.57
C ILE A 448 -11.69 -9.85 -42.05
N ALA A 449 -11.31 -10.97 -42.67
CA ALA A 449 -11.00 -11.03 -44.10
C ALA A 449 -12.20 -10.60 -44.96
N ASN A 450 -13.42 -11.00 -44.59
CA ASN A 450 -14.63 -10.59 -45.30
C ASN A 450 -14.91 -9.09 -45.14
N ALA A 451 -14.75 -8.52 -43.94
CA ALA A 451 -14.92 -7.08 -43.73
C ALA A 451 -13.90 -6.25 -44.53
N LEU A 452 -12.63 -6.68 -44.57
CA LEU A 452 -11.60 -6.03 -45.38
C LEU A 452 -11.95 -6.05 -46.87
N ARG A 453 -12.39 -7.19 -47.41
CA ARG A 453 -12.84 -7.29 -48.82
C ARG A 453 -14.02 -6.37 -49.10
N GLN A 454 -14.97 -6.26 -48.18
CA GLN A 454 -16.11 -5.35 -48.30
C GLN A 454 -15.67 -3.88 -48.30
N ALA A 455 -14.58 -3.56 -47.60
CA ALA A 455 -13.93 -2.26 -47.63
C ALA A 455 -13.01 -2.03 -48.84
N GLY A 456 -12.91 -3.01 -49.76
CA GLY A 456 -12.13 -2.89 -51.01
C GLY A 456 -10.73 -3.47 -50.96
N ALA A 457 -10.34 -4.15 -49.88
CA ALA A 457 -9.01 -4.76 -49.77
C ALA A 457 -8.73 -5.75 -50.90
N THR A 458 -7.54 -5.67 -51.47
CA THR A 458 -7.06 -6.54 -52.53
C THR A 458 -6.02 -7.51 -52.00
N ALA A 459 -6.13 -8.78 -52.41
CA ALA A 459 -5.17 -9.80 -51.98
C ALA A 459 -3.85 -9.61 -52.74
N THR A 460 -2.78 -9.31 -52.00
CA THR A 460 -1.42 -9.31 -52.50
C THR A 460 -0.62 -10.41 -51.79
N GLU A 461 0.31 -11.00 -52.53
CA GLU A 461 1.16 -12.08 -52.01
C GLU A 461 2.14 -11.52 -50.98
N MET A 462 2.37 -12.30 -49.91
CA MET A 462 3.26 -11.91 -48.82
C MET A 462 4.65 -12.50 -49.07
N PRO A 463 5.74 -11.71 -48.96
CA PRO A 463 7.10 -12.25 -48.95
C PRO A 463 7.28 -13.36 -47.89
N ASP A 464 8.10 -14.36 -48.18
CA ASP A 464 8.24 -15.56 -47.35
C ASP A 464 8.72 -15.26 -45.92
N ASP A 465 9.64 -14.31 -45.78
CA ASP A 465 10.15 -13.83 -44.49
C ASP A 465 9.06 -13.14 -43.66
N VAL A 466 8.28 -12.27 -44.29
CA VAL A 466 7.13 -11.60 -43.66
C VAL A 466 6.05 -12.62 -43.27
N LYS A 467 5.82 -13.62 -44.11
CA LYS A 467 4.88 -14.72 -43.83
C LYS A 467 5.32 -15.55 -42.64
N LEU A 468 6.61 -15.89 -42.56
CA LEU A 468 7.18 -16.58 -41.41
C LEU A 468 7.01 -15.75 -40.13
N PHE A 469 7.23 -14.44 -40.19
CA PHE A 469 7.05 -13.55 -39.04
C PHE A 469 5.62 -13.58 -38.48
N TRP A 470 4.63 -13.33 -39.33
CA TRP A 470 3.24 -13.35 -38.86
C TRP A 470 2.79 -14.75 -38.43
N PHE A 471 3.37 -15.80 -39.01
CA PHE A 471 3.09 -17.17 -38.60
C PHE A 471 3.65 -17.48 -37.21
N VAL A 472 4.90 -17.11 -36.93
CA VAL A 472 5.50 -17.21 -35.59
C VAL A 472 4.71 -16.38 -34.58
N ARG A 473 4.28 -15.16 -34.94
CA ARG A 473 3.43 -14.32 -34.07
C ARG A 473 2.11 -15.04 -33.72
N ARG A 474 1.43 -15.65 -34.71
CA ARG A 474 0.22 -16.46 -34.48
C ARG A 474 0.48 -17.61 -33.51
N LEU A 475 1.54 -18.39 -33.72
CA LEU A 475 1.87 -19.54 -32.89
C LEU A 475 2.18 -19.14 -31.44
N ARG A 476 2.92 -18.04 -31.25
CA ARG A 476 3.19 -17.50 -29.90
C ARG A 476 1.91 -17.08 -29.19
N ILE A 477 1.00 -16.40 -29.88
CA ILE A 477 -0.30 -16.03 -29.30
C ILE A 477 -1.12 -17.28 -28.94
N ALA A 478 -1.12 -18.30 -29.82
CA ALA A 478 -1.80 -19.58 -29.55
C ALA A 478 -1.18 -20.34 -28.35
N ALA A 479 0.13 -20.19 -28.14
CA ALA A 479 0.86 -20.72 -26.98
C ALA A 479 0.62 -19.93 -25.68
N GLY A 480 0.00 -18.74 -25.77
CA GLY A 480 -0.16 -17.82 -24.63
C GLY A 480 1.10 -17.03 -24.30
N PHE A 481 2.08 -16.98 -25.19
CA PHE A 481 3.28 -16.16 -25.05
C PHE A 481 3.06 -14.75 -25.60
N ALA A 482 3.88 -13.80 -25.15
CA ALA A 482 3.90 -12.46 -25.74
C ALA A 482 4.23 -12.56 -27.24
N PRO A 483 3.47 -11.90 -28.12
CA PRO A 483 3.79 -11.86 -29.54
C PRO A 483 5.08 -11.07 -29.77
N GLY A 484 5.87 -11.44 -30.79
CA GLY A 484 7.10 -10.70 -31.12
C GLY A 484 6.80 -9.33 -31.70
N LEU A 485 7.51 -8.29 -31.26
CA LEU A 485 7.20 -6.88 -31.51
C LEU A 485 7.06 -6.52 -33.01
N LEU A 486 6.18 -5.56 -33.31
CA LEU A 486 6.00 -4.96 -34.63
C LEU A 486 6.91 -3.73 -34.81
N PRO A 487 7.21 -3.31 -36.06
CA PRO A 487 8.14 -2.20 -36.32
C PRO A 487 7.78 -0.85 -35.71
N PHE A 488 6.51 -0.65 -35.33
CA PHE A 488 6.02 0.58 -34.69
C PHE A 488 5.93 0.46 -33.15
N GLU A 489 6.18 -0.73 -32.59
CA GLU A 489 6.14 -0.97 -31.15
C GLU A 489 7.50 -0.59 -30.52
N GLU A 490 7.45 -0.01 -29.32
CA GLU A 490 8.65 0.37 -28.56
C GLU A 490 9.50 -0.88 -28.22
N GLY A 491 10.81 -0.80 -28.39
CA GLY A 491 11.75 -1.92 -28.15
C GLY A 491 11.94 -2.87 -29.32
N TYR A 492 11.26 -2.67 -30.46
CA TYR A 492 11.45 -3.49 -31.65
C TYR A 492 12.90 -3.49 -32.17
N GLU A 493 13.60 -2.36 -32.08
CA GLU A 493 14.99 -2.21 -32.54
C GLU A 493 15.98 -3.10 -31.76
N ASP A 494 15.65 -3.49 -30.53
CA ASP A 494 16.52 -4.29 -29.66
C ASP A 494 16.48 -5.79 -30.00
N ALA A 495 15.43 -6.26 -30.67
CA ALA A 495 15.26 -7.66 -31.05
C ALA A 495 14.50 -7.83 -32.38
N PRO A 496 15.02 -7.29 -33.50
CA PRO A 496 14.38 -7.45 -34.79
C PRO A 496 14.38 -8.95 -35.17
N TRP A 497 13.18 -9.51 -35.33
CA TRP A 497 12.95 -10.77 -36.04
C TRP A 497 13.69 -12.01 -35.48
N ASN A 498 13.73 -12.17 -34.14
CA ASN A 498 14.18 -13.43 -33.56
C ASN A 498 13.08 -14.51 -33.63
N PHE A 499 13.22 -15.44 -34.57
CA PHE A 499 12.32 -16.57 -34.75
C PHE A 499 12.76 -17.77 -33.92
N ASN A 500 12.41 -17.78 -32.63
CA ASN A 500 12.49 -18.99 -31.82
C ASN A 500 11.36 -19.96 -32.23
N LEU A 501 11.53 -20.61 -33.38
CA LEU A 501 10.61 -21.59 -33.95
C LEU A 501 11.41 -22.80 -34.45
N SER A 502 10.96 -24.01 -34.10
CA SER A 502 11.43 -25.25 -34.72
C SER A 502 10.25 -25.97 -35.36
N GLU A 503 10.46 -26.47 -36.56
CA GLU A 503 9.52 -27.35 -37.25
C GLU A 503 9.88 -28.80 -36.92
N GLU A 504 8.89 -29.56 -36.44
CA GLU A 504 9.04 -30.96 -36.07
C GLU A 504 8.03 -31.81 -36.85
N HIS A 505 8.37 -33.07 -37.13
CA HIS A 505 7.46 -34.05 -37.71
C HIS A 505 7.25 -35.18 -36.70
N LEU A 506 6.39 -34.94 -35.72
CA LEU A 506 6.23 -35.82 -34.57
C LEU A 506 5.30 -36.99 -34.89
N ASP A 507 4.28 -36.81 -35.73
CA ASP A 507 3.25 -37.82 -36.00
C ASP A 507 3.42 -38.59 -37.33
N GLY A 508 4.27 -38.10 -38.23
CA GLY A 508 4.50 -38.70 -39.54
C GLY A 508 3.37 -38.51 -40.55
N ASP A 509 2.30 -37.77 -40.21
CA ASP A 509 1.13 -37.53 -41.06
C ASP A 509 1.36 -36.41 -42.10
N GLY A 510 2.59 -35.87 -42.15
CA GLY A 510 3.03 -34.88 -43.13
C GLY A 510 2.56 -33.45 -42.84
N GLN A 511 1.88 -33.21 -41.71
CA GLN A 511 1.71 -31.87 -41.16
C GLN A 511 2.80 -31.63 -40.10
N PRO A 512 3.49 -30.48 -40.12
CA PRO A 512 4.46 -30.18 -39.09
C PRO A 512 3.80 -29.76 -37.77
N GLU A 513 4.40 -30.20 -36.67
CA GLU A 513 4.28 -29.58 -35.36
C GLU A 513 5.30 -28.47 -35.22
N TYR A 514 4.99 -27.49 -34.38
CA TYR A 514 5.89 -26.37 -34.15
C TYR A 514 6.24 -26.23 -32.68
N VAL A 515 7.53 -26.10 -32.40
CA VAL A 515 8.03 -25.68 -31.09
C VAL A 515 8.27 -24.19 -31.13
N VAL A 516 7.68 -23.45 -30.20
CA VAL A 516 7.92 -22.01 -30.02
C VAL A 516 8.46 -21.75 -28.61
N TRP A 517 9.41 -20.81 -28.48
CA TRP A 517 9.94 -20.40 -27.17
C TRP A 517 9.50 -19.00 -26.79
N ASP A 518 9.30 -18.81 -25.50
CA ASP A 518 9.19 -17.49 -24.89
C ASP A 518 10.58 -16.82 -24.89
N GLY A 519 10.65 -15.53 -25.20
CA GLY A 519 11.87 -14.82 -25.62
C GLY A 519 12.91 -14.56 -24.54
N CYS A 520 13.07 -15.46 -23.56
CA CYS A 520 13.75 -15.20 -22.29
C CYS A 520 15.30 -15.23 -22.34
N GLY A 521 15.91 -15.46 -23.50
CA GLY A 521 17.36 -15.40 -23.71
C GLY A 521 18.20 -16.41 -22.90
N SER A 522 17.62 -17.48 -22.36
CA SER A 522 18.29 -18.47 -21.51
C SER A 522 18.03 -19.92 -21.96
N PRO A 523 18.90 -20.88 -21.59
CA PRO A 523 18.66 -22.31 -21.88
C PRO A 523 17.44 -22.89 -21.14
N ASP A 524 16.83 -22.14 -20.22
CA ASP A 524 15.66 -22.51 -19.43
C ASP A 524 14.39 -21.77 -19.88
N CYS A 525 14.33 -21.33 -21.14
CA CYS A 525 13.15 -20.64 -21.64
C CYS A 525 11.93 -21.54 -21.68
N PRO A 526 10.75 -21.01 -21.26
CA PRO A 526 9.48 -21.66 -21.54
C PRO A 526 9.34 -21.91 -23.03
N PHE A 527 8.79 -23.07 -23.38
CA PHE A 527 8.42 -23.41 -24.74
C PHE A 527 7.05 -24.07 -24.78
N ALA A 528 6.46 -24.08 -25.97
CA ALA A 528 5.24 -24.81 -26.26
C ALA A 528 5.40 -25.60 -27.56
N VAL A 529 4.91 -26.84 -27.57
CA VAL A 529 4.72 -27.61 -28.80
C VAL A 529 3.28 -27.48 -29.22
N LEU A 530 3.06 -27.03 -30.46
CA LEU A 530 1.75 -26.84 -31.05
C LEU A 530 1.53 -27.83 -32.19
N HIS A 531 0.36 -28.43 -32.19
CA HIS A 531 -0.13 -29.27 -33.27
C HIS A 531 -1.42 -28.67 -33.84
N ARG A 532 -1.61 -28.79 -35.16
CA ARG A 532 -2.77 -28.23 -35.85
C ARG A 532 -3.90 -29.26 -35.91
N ILE A 533 -5.02 -28.94 -35.27
CA ILE A 533 -6.26 -29.72 -35.34
C ILE A 533 -7.30 -28.88 -36.06
N ASP A 534 -7.73 -29.35 -37.24
CA ASP A 534 -8.56 -28.59 -38.18
C ASP A 534 -7.93 -27.22 -38.54
N ARG A 535 -8.58 -26.13 -38.16
CA ARG A 535 -8.10 -24.75 -38.36
C ARG A 535 -7.48 -24.17 -37.09
N ARG A 536 -7.22 -24.97 -36.06
CA ARG A 536 -6.72 -24.48 -34.76
C ARG A 536 -5.39 -25.04 -34.34
N TRP A 537 -4.52 -24.16 -33.84
CA TRP A 537 -3.32 -24.56 -33.13
C TRP A 537 -3.65 -24.92 -31.68
N ARG A 538 -3.29 -26.13 -31.27
CA ARG A 538 -3.45 -26.60 -29.90
C ARG A 538 -2.08 -26.86 -29.29
N VAL A 539 -1.87 -26.32 -28.09
CA VAL A 539 -0.73 -26.66 -27.26
C VAL A 539 -0.85 -28.11 -26.79
N VAL A 540 0.09 -28.96 -27.21
CA VAL A 540 0.17 -30.38 -26.83
C VAL A 540 1.25 -30.64 -25.79
N LEU A 541 2.19 -29.70 -25.59
CA LEU A 541 3.16 -29.68 -24.50
C LEU A 541 3.50 -28.23 -24.14
N SER A 542 3.61 -27.93 -22.85
CA SER A 542 4.25 -26.72 -22.34
C SER A 542 5.22 -27.13 -21.26
N ASP A 543 6.46 -26.70 -21.37
CA ASP A 543 7.49 -26.92 -20.36
C ASP A 543 8.58 -25.85 -20.53
N PHE A 544 9.72 -26.01 -19.87
CA PHE A 544 10.89 -25.17 -20.05
C PHE A 544 12.14 -25.99 -20.37
N GLY A 545 13.08 -25.37 -21.08
CA GLY A 545 14.36 -25.98 -21.42
C GLY A 545 14.52 -26.32 -22.90
N THR A 546 15.41 -27.28 -23.17
CA THR A 546 15.70 -27.77 -24.52
C THR A 546 14.85 -29.00 -24.82
N VAL A 547 13.98 -28.93 -25.82
CA VAL A 547 13.17 -30.05 -26.31
C VAL A 547 13.78 -30.65 -27.58
N ARG A 548 13.71 -31.98 -27.69
CA ARG A 548 14.07 -32.70 -28.91
C ARG A 548 13.23 -33.98 -29.06
N PRO A 549 12.85 -34.36 -30.29
CA PRO A 549 12.31 -35.70 -30.53
C PRO A 549 13.40 -36.76 -30.30
N ILE A 550 12.97 -37.95 -29.85
CA ILE A 550 13.84 -39.12 -29.69
C ILE A 550 13.32 -40.29 -30.55
N ALA A 551 14.15 -41.32 -30.71
CA ALA A 551 13.86 -42.42 -31.63
C ALA A 551 12.66 -43.31 -31.22
N SER A 552 12.25 -43.27 -29.95
CA SER A 552 11.09 -44.03 -29.49
C SER A 552 9.79 -43.35 -29.92
N HIS A 553 8.79 -44.16 -30.22
CA HIS A 553 7.47 -43.69 -30.64
C HIS A 553 6.39 -44.29 -29.73
N HIS A 554 5.34 -43.52 -29.48
CA HIS A 554 4.15 -43.96 -28.79
C HIS A 554 2.91 -43.46 -29.51
N ARG A 555 2.04 -44.40 -29.91
CA ARG A 555 0.86 -44.11 -30.74
C ARG A 555 1.22 -43.36 -32.03
N GLU A 556 2.26 -43.83 -32.70
CA GLU A 556 2.77 -43.26 -33.96
C GLU A 556 3.45 -41.89 -33.81
N TRP A 557 3.38 -41.28 -32.64
CA TRP A 557 4.07 -40.02 -32.32
C TRP A 557 5.46 -40.27 -31.74
N ALA A 558 6.45 -39.49 -32.16
CA ALA A 558 7.77 -39.47 -31.55
C ALA A 558 7.68 -39.03 -30.08
N ASP A 559 8.36 -39.75 -29.19
CA ASP A 559 8.54 -39.33 -27.81
C ASP A 559 9.44 -38.08 -27.78
N LEU A 560 9.25 -37.23 -26.77
CA LEU A 560 10.05 -36.01 -26.60
C LEU A 560 10.96 -36.13 -25.38
N SER A 561 12.20 -35.67 -25.51
CA SER A 561 13.13 -35.46 -24.41
C SER A 561 13.22 -33.97 -24.14
N VAL A 562 12.91 -33.54 -22.92
CA VAL A 562 13.04 -32.16 -22.46
C VAL A 562 14.11 -32.11 -21.39
N SER A 563 15.15 -31.31 -21.60
CA SER A 563 16.24 -31.11 -20.64
C SER A 563 16.24 -29.68 -20.14
N ALA A 564 16.11 -29.51 -18.83
CA ALA A 564 16.10 -28.21 -18.16
C ALA A 564 17.20 -28.13 -17.10
N ARG A 565 17.85 -26.97 -16.96
CA ARG A 565 18.80 -26.74 -15.89
C ARG A 565 18.04 -26.36 -14.62
N VAL A 566 18.30 -27.08 -13.53
CA VAL A 566 17.68 -26.79 -12.22
C VAL A 566 18.65 -26.13 -11.26
N ALA A 567 19.95 -26.33 -11.45
CA ALA A 567 21.02 -25.63 -10.74
C ALA A 567 22.32 -25.64 -11.57
N SER A 568 23.40 -25.06 -11.04
CA SER A 568 24.69 -25.12 -11.73
C SER A 568 25.23 -26.55 -11.79
N GLY A 569 25.45 -27.06 -13.02
CA GLY A 569 25.89 -28.43 -13.23
C GLY A 569 24.81 -29.49 -13.00
N GLN A 570 23.54 -29.11 -12.81
CA GLN A 570 22.43 -30.03 -12.57
C GLN A 570 21.31 -29.83 -13.59
N TYR A 571 20.93 -30.92 -14.25
CA TYR A 571 19.89 -30.94 -15.27
C TYR A 571 18.85 -32.00 -14.95
N VAL A 572 17.58 -31.69 -15.18
CA VAL A 572 16.51 -32.67 -15.17
C VAL A 572 16.10 -32.93 -16.62
N THR A 573 16.17 -34.19 -17.03
CA THR A 573 15.68 -34.66 -18.31
C THR A 573 14.38 -35.42 -18.13
N THR A 574 13.30 -34.91 -18.72
CA THR A 574 11.98 -35.54 -18.74
C THR A 574 11.71 -36.13 -20.13
N THR A 575 11.40 -37.42 -20.17
CA THR A 575 10.84 -38.07 -21.36
C THR A 575 9.33 -37.96 -21.33
N TYR A 576 8.74 -37.43 -22.40
CA TYR A 576 7.32 -37.26 -22.58
C TYR A 576 6.79 -38.22 -23.66
N ARG A 577 5.60 -38.78 -23.43
CA ARG A 577 4.87 -39.62 -24.39
C ARG A 577 3.52 -39.01 -24.74
N PHE A 578 3.11 -39.14 -26.00
CA PHE A 578 1.82 -38.64 -26.45
C PHE A 578 0.68 -39.59 -26.02
N ASP A 579 -0.33 -39.05 -25.31
CA ASP A 579 -1.48 -39.82 -24.80
C ASP A 579 -2.68 -39.87 -25.76
N GLY A 580 -2.51 -39.37 -26.99
CA GLY A 580 -3.57 -39.17 -27.99
C GLY A 580 -4.22 -37.79 -27.94
N VAL A 581 -3.91 -36.97 -26.92
CA VAL A 581 -4.38 -35.59 -26.81
C VAL A 581 -3.23 -34.62 -26.52
N ARG A 582 -2.30 -35.02 -25.64
CA ARG A 582 -1.14 -34.22 -25.24
C ARG A 582 0.02 -35.09 -24.78
N TYR A 583 1.18 -34.48 -24.66
CA TYR A 583 2.35 -35.12 -24.06
C TYR A 583 2.23 -35.21 -22.54
N ARG A 584 2.60 -36.37 -21.98
CA ARG A 584 2.62 -36.67 -20.55
C ARG A 584 3.99 -37.15 -20.12
N SER A 585 4.44 -36.71 -18.95
CA SER A 585 5.70 -37.16 -18.36
C SER A 585 5.65 -38.67 -18.14
N ALA A 586 6.68 -39.37 -18.64
CA ALA A 586 6.78 -40.82 -18.57
C ALA A 586 8.00 -41.28 -17.76
N ARG A 587 9.11 -40.53 -17.81
CA ARG A 587 10.34 -40.82 -17.08
C ARG A 587 11.09 -39.52 -16.81
N CYS A 588 11.65 -39.36 -15.62
CA CYS A 588 12.47 -38.22 -15.25
C CYS A 588 13.81 -38.68 -14.69
N GLU A 589 14.87 -38.03 -15.14
CA GLU A 589 16.24 -38.31 -14.74
C GLU A 589 16.95 -37.02 -14.37
N GLU A 590 17.66 -37.03 -13.25
CA GLU A 590 18.55 -35.95 -12.86
C GLU A 590 19.98 -36.32 -13.27
N VAL A 591 20.65 -35.40 -13.93
CA VAL A 591 22.05 -35.50 -14.35
C VAL A 591 22.85 -34.42 -13.62
N THR A 592 23.80 -34.85 -12.78
CA THR A 592 24.71 -33.94 -12.08
C THR A 592 26.14 -34.09 -12.62
N PHE A 593 26.76 -32.96 -12.94
CA PHE A 593 28.16 -32.85 -13.34
C PHE A 593 28.99 -32.42 -12.11
N GLU A 594 29.65 -33.36 -11.44
CA GLU A 594 30.53 -33.08 -10.30
C GLU A 594 31.96 -32.75 -10.79
N GLY A 595 32.32 -31.46 -10.79
CA GLY A 595 33.68 -31.00 -11.13
C GLY A 595 34.00 -30.98 -12.64
N ASN A 596 35.05 -30.23 -13.02
CA ASN A 596 35.34 -29.90 -14.42
C ASN A 596 35.71 -31.10 -15.32
N ASP A 597 35.93 -32.31 -14.77
CA ASP A 597 36.39 -33.50 -15.52
C ASP A 597 35.70 -34.82 -15.10
N GLY A 598 34.58 -34.77 -14.36
CA GLY A 598 33.87 -35.98 -13.88
C GLY A 598 32.82 -36.52 -14.86
N ASP A 599 32.67 -37.85 -14.93
CA ASP A 599 31.56 -38.50 -15.64
C ASP A 599 30.21 -38.07 -15.02
N PRO A 600 29.17 -37.79 -15.83
CA PRO A 600 27.87 -37.37 -15.31
C PRO A 600 27.22 -38.45 -14.46
N VAL A 601 26.76 -38.09 -13.27
CA VAL A 601 25.97 -38.98 -12.40
C VAL A 601 24.50 -38.85 -12.78
N VAL A 602 23.92 -39.94 -13.29
CA VAL A 602 22.49 -40.00 -13.67
C VAL A 602 21.69 -40.74 -12.60
N ARG A 603 20.59 -40.14 -12.14
CA ARG A 603 19.67 -40.74 -11.15
C ARG A 603 18.23 -40.62 -11.64
N GLN A 604 17.46 -41.70 -11.54
CA GLN A 604 16.02 -41.61 -11.81
C GLN A 604 15.32 -40.92 -10.64
N VAL A 605 14.49 -39.92 -10.95
CA VAL A 605 13.75 -39.13 -9.97
C VAL A 605 12.25 -39.18 -10.27
N PRO A 606 11.38 -38.92 -9.29
CA PRO A 606 9.97 -38.69 -9.56
C PRO A 606 9.79 -37.55 -10.57
N CYS A 607 8.84 -37.71 -11.48
CA CYS A 607 8.40 -36.59 -12.31
C CYS A 607 7.51 -35.69 -11.46
N ASP A 608 8.12 -34.83 -10.64
CA ASP A 608 7.39 -33.83 -9.87
C ASP A 608 6.94 -32.71 -10.79
N ARG A 609 5.74 -32.87 -11.38
CA ARG A 609 4.93 -31.82 -12.03
C ARG A 609 3.53 -32.29 -12.39
#